data_AF-A0AA51C802-F1
#
_entry.id   AF-A0AA51C802-F1
#
_cell.length_a   1.000
_cell.length_b   1.000
_cell.length_c   1.000
_cell.angle_alpha   90.00
_cell.angle_beta   90.00
_cell.angle_gamma   90.00
#
_symmetry.space_group_name_H-M   'P 1'
#
loop_
_entity.id
_entity.type
_entity.pdbx_description
1 polymer ?
#
loop_
_entity_poly.entity_id
_entity_poly.type
_entity_poly.pdbx_seq_one_letter_code
_entity_poly.pdbx_strand_id
1 'polypeptide(L)'
;MEALDKTGEIMEVDESRKMEETNELEKTGEIGIDEPKLPLEIEEELCSLFHCTSKSLSAIMSTVNENPKELLTLLKSLSPKFLAVKVRFDSRKRGDVGGAFCLLCEGTSGDIFDESYWVSSKGFPERFSVNASWESVRKALIDLRGPDLRAHFEKVLWNKLRSIVRDLMTPTQLNLIFSQDKGEKQIEDVLHEQLKEAFRTEIEMQISVERFNKARLELSGLGQEEKKEEKEEKTTTNVIGEGGIQISCNPFVDPVRGKAASELVENDCIWVSFEDTGLSGFIKRTLEQTSEKPVFPVRSVEKLPTGLVLAKIAISEGVQGLVRVSGDIKVRVESEHSMEKISPFPLRLLVWIGGSLLLLWLVYIFLR
;
A
#
# COMPACT_ATOMS: atom_id res chain seq x y z
N MET A 1 78.27 -19.82 7.29
CA MET A 1 77.92 -21.24 7.18
C MET A 1 76.42 -21.32 7.00
N GLU A 2 76.02 -21.70 5.79
CA GLU A 2 74.68 -22.15 5.35
C GLU A 2 74.23 -23.37 6.20
N ALA A 3 72.97 -23.80 6.27
CA ALA A 3 72.07 -24.13 5.16
C ALA A 3 70.68 -24.56 5.68
N LEU A 4 69.62 -24.16 4.93
CA LEU A 4 68.49 -24.93 4.35
C LEU A 4 67.68 -25.92 5.25
N ASP A 5 66.40 -26.23 5.06
CA ASP A 5 65.22 -25.81 4.28
C ASP A 5 64.17 -26.95 4.46
N LYS A 6 62.89 -26.67 4.23
CA LYS A 6 61.85 -27.50 3.54
C LYS A 6 60.46 -27.54 4.18
N THR A 7 59.61 -26.67 3.62
CA THR A 7 58.30 -26.94 2.96
C THR A 7 57.33 -27.96 3.58
N GLY A 8 56.13 -27.46 3.94
CA GLY A 8 54.91 -28.24 4.09
C GLY A 8 53.77 -27.61 3.27
N GLU A 9 53.37 -28.28 2.18
CA GLU A 9 52.16 -28.01 1.40
C GLU A 9 50.92 -28.62 2.09
N ILE A 10 49.77 -27.97 1.90
CA ILE A 10 48.45 -28.39 2.36
C ILE A 10 47.69 -28.96 1.15
N MET A 11 47.13 -30.17 1.27
CA MET A 11 46.12 -30.71 0.34
C MET A 11 44.79 -30.93 1.06
N GLU A 12 43.71 -30.47 0.42
CA GLU A 12 42.31 -30.75 0.71
C GLU A 12 41.96 -32.24 0.54
N VAL A 13 41.08 -32.79 1.40
CA VAL A 13 40.14 -33.87 1.01
C VAL A 13 38.79 -33.70 1.74
N ASP A 14 37.76 -33.82 0.92
CA ASP A 14 36.31 -33.90 1.10
C ASP A 14 35.83 -35.10 1.94
N GLU A 15 34.92 -34.90 2.90
CA GLU A 15 34.16 -35.98 3.54
C GLU A 15 32.69 -35.59 3.74
N SER A 16 31.88 -36.02 2.78
CA SER A 16 30.43 -36.10 2.90
C SER A 16 29.99 -37.52 3.32
N ARG A 17 28.99 -37.58 4.22
CA ARG A 17 28.02 -38.68 4.51
C ARG A 17 28.39 -39.80 5.51
N LYS A 18 27.77 -39.74 6.70
CA LYS A 18 26.68 -40.63 7.20
C LYS A 18 26.67 -40.69 8.74
N MET A 19 25.55 -40.29 9.36
CA MET A 19 24.91 -41.05 10.45
C MET A 19 23.55 -40.42 10.77
N GLU A 20 22.50 -41.09 10.30
CA GLU A 20 21.14 -41.00 10.81
C GLU A 20 20.99 -41.94 12.02
N GLU A 21 19.95 -41.67 12.82
CA GLU A 21 19.34 -42.49 13.88
C GLU A 21 20.06 -42.58 15.23
N THR A 22 19.61 -41.76 16.19
CA THR A 22 18.97 -42.25 17.43
C THR A 22 18.55 -41.07 18.32
N ASN A 23 17.25 -40.85 18.46
CA ASN A 23 16.52 -40.66 19.74
C ASN A 23 15.20 -39.92 19.53
N GLU A 24 14.15 -40.70 19.27
CA GLU A 24 12.83 -40.39 19.78
C GLU A 24 12.79 -40.79 21.26
N LEU A 25 12.64 -39.82 22.17
CA LEU A 25 11.68 -39.85 23.28
C LEU A 25 11.95 -38.62 24.15
N GLU A 26 11.15 -37.59 23.99
CA GLU A 26 10.64 -36.81 25.12
C GLU A 26 9.37 -36.08 24.69
N LYS A 27 8.26 -36.80 24.84
CA LYS A 27 6.90 -36.27 24.76
C LYS A 27 6.61 -35.57 26.09
N THR A 28 6.74 -34.25 26.14
CA THR A 28 6.01 -33.44 27.11
C THR A 28 4.98 -32.63 26.32
N GLY A 29 3.73 -32.83 26.69
CA GLY A 29 2.59 -32.25 26.00
C GLY A 29 2.54 -30.75 26.23
N GLU A 30 2.78 -29.99 25.16
CA GLU A 30 2.17 -28.68 25.00
C GLU A 30 0.97 -28.86 24.09
N ILE A 31 -0.20 -28.52 24.62
CA ILE A 31 -1.44 -28.41 23.86
C ILE A 31 -1.21 -27.25 22.89
N GLY A 32 -0.76 -27.58 21.68
CA GLY A 32 -0.64 -26.64 20.58
C GLY A 32 -2.02 -26.05 20.29
N ILE A 33 -2.22 -24.81 20.70
CA ILE A 33 -3.16 -23.94 20.03
C ILE A 33 -2.51 -23.73 18.67
N ASP A 34 -3.01 -24.41 17.64
CA ASP A 34 -2.66 -24.10 16.26
C ASP A 34 -2.98 -22.63 16.03
N GLU A 35 -1.95 -21.77 16.11
CA GLU A 35 -2.03 -20.42 15.58
C GLU A 35 -2.50 -20.56 14.12
N PRO A 36 -3.56 -19.87 13.70
CA PRO A 36 -3.99 -19.89 12.31
C PRO A 36 -2.90 -19.23 11.48
N LYS A 37 -1.93 -20.02 11.01
CA LYS A 37 -0.93 -19.57 10.04
C LYS A 37 -1.67 -19.27 8.75
N LEU A 38 -1.60 -18.03 8.30
CA LEU A 38 -2.07 -17.70 6.96
C LEU A 38 -1.30 -18.56 5.94
N PRO A 39 -1.95 -18.95 4.84
CA PRO A 39 -1.26 -19.55 3.71
C PRO A 39 -0.06 -18.69 3.30
N LEU A 40 1.09 -19.33 3.05
CA LEU A 40 2.36 -18.65 2.71
C LEU A 40 2.21 -17.65 1.55
N GLU A 41 1.38 -17.98 0.57
CA GLU A 41 1.08 -17.10 -0.58
C GLU A 41 0.42 -15.77 -0.14
N ILE A 42 -0.51 -15.83 0.82
CA ILE A 42 -1.18 -14.64 1.36
C ILE A 42 -0.23 -13.86 2.27
N GLU A 43 0.62 -14.55 3.03
CA GLU A 43 1.64 -13.93 3.86
C GLU A 43 2.67 -13.16 3.03
N GLU A 44 3.13 -13.73 1.93
CA GLU A 44 4.04 -13.08 0.97
C GLU A 44 3.39 -11.89 0.27
N GLU A 45 2.13 -12.01 -0.15
CA GLU A 45 1.37 -10.91 -0.73
C GLU A 45 1.16 -9.76 0.27
N LEU A 46 0.79 -10.06 1.52
CA LEU A 46 0.64 -9.05 2.56
C LEU A 46 1.99 -8.43 2.93
N CYS A 47 3.06 -9.22 3.02
CA CYS A 47 4.41 -8.70 3.25
C CYS A 47 4.87 -7.79 2.12
N SER A 48 4.52 -8.11 0.87
CA SER A 48 4.78 -7.27 -0.30
C SER A 48 3.97 -5.97 -0.24
N LEU A 49 2.66 -6.07 0.04
CA LEU A 49 1.73 -4.95 0.06
C LEU A 49 1.98 -3.97 1.21
N PHE A 50 2.38 -4.48 2.38
CA PHE A 50 2.72 -3.69 3.55
C PHE A 50 4.22 -3.44 3.70
N HIS A 51 5.05 -3.95 2.78
CA HIS A 51 6.50 -3.91 2.82
C HIS A 51 7.09 -4.24 4.20
N CYS A 52 6.53 -5.27 4.86
CA CYS A 52 6.94 -5.71 6.19
C CYS A 52 7.56 -7.11 6.14
N THR A 53 8.33 -7.49 7.18
CA THR A 53 8.86 -8.86 7.28
C THR A 53 7.77 -9.82 7.77
N SER A 54 7.83 -11.09 7.35
CA SER A 54 6.95 -12.17 7.82
C SER A 54 6.88 -12.23 9.36
N LYS A 55 8.01 -12.00 10.04
CA LYS A 55 8.06 -11.93 11.52
C LYS A 55 7.29 -10.74 12.10
N SER A 56 7.30 -9.60 11.42
CA SER A 56 6.53 -8.43 11.83
C SER A 56 5.03 -8.68 11.62
N LEU A 57 4.69 -9.29 10.49
CA LEU A 57 3.31 -9.62 10.12
C LEU A 57 2.69 -10.64 11.11
N SER A 58 3.42 -11.69 11.46
CA SER A 58 2.98 -12.70 12.42
C SER A 58 2.82 -12.16 13.83
N ALA A 59 3.72 -11.28 14.28
CA ALA A 59 3.58 -10.60 15.58
C ALA A 59 2.33 -9.69 15.65
N ILE A 60 1.93 -9.09 14.52
CA ILE A 60 0.70 -8.30 14.45
C ILE A 60 -0.52 -9.20 14.47
N MET A 61 -0.49 -10.30 13.72
CA MET A 61 -1.62 -11.25 13.66
C MET A 61 -1.87 -11.93 15.00
N SER A 62 -0.82 -12.30 15.74
CA SER A 62 -0.95 -12.89 17.08
C SER A 62 -1.51 -11.92 18.12
N THR A 63 -1.19 -10.63 17.98
CA THR A 63 -1.71 -9.57 18.87
C THR A 63 -3.19 -9.24 18.61
N VAL A 64 -3.73 -9.63 17.45
CA VAL A 64 -5.00 -9.09 16.92
C VAL A 64 -6.10 -10.16 16.76
N ASN A 65 -5.87 -11.37 17.27
CA ASN A 65 -6.79 -12.51 17.14
C ASN A 65 -8.21 -12.29 17.71
N GLU A 66 -8.45 -11.15 18.39
CA GLU A 66 -9.72 -10.82 19.04
C GLU A 66 -10.56 -9.76 18.30
N ASN A 67 -10.02 -8.99 17.32
CA ASN A 67 -10.80 -7.93 16.67
C ASN A 67 -10.34 -7.57 15.23
N PRO A 68 -11.03 -8.04 14.17
CA PRO A 68 -10.63 -7.79 12.77
C PRO A 68 -10.68 -6.30 12.36
N LYS A 69 -11.42 -5.46 13.09
CA LYS A 69 -11.44 -4.00 12.87
C LYS A 69 -10.14 -3.33 13.32
N GLU A 70 -9.56 -3.81 14.41
CA GLU A 70 -8.26 -3.33 14.90
C GLU A 70 -7.13 -3.76 13.98
N LEU A 71 -7.23 -4.96 13.37
CA LEU A 71 -6.28 -5.45 12.37
C LEU A 71 -6.14 -4.49 11.20
N LEU A 72 -7.25 -4.09 10.59
CA LEU A 72 -7.22 -3.19 9.44
C LEU A 72 -6.69 -1.81 9.81
N THR A 73 -6.94 -1.37 11.04
CA THR A 73 -6.46 -0.08 11.54
C THR A 73 -4.95 -0.12 11.79
N LEU A 74 -4.46 -1.20 12.39
CA LEU A 74 -3.04 -1.46 12.60
C LEU A 74 -2.31 -1.65 11.27
N LEU A 75 -2.84 -2.47 10.35
CA LEU A 75 -2.27 -2.67 9.01
C LEU A 75 -2.19 -1.35 8.22
N LYS A 76 -3.20 -0.47 8.31
CA LYS A 76 -3.15 0.86 7.70
C LYS A 76 -2.12 1.78 8.37
N SER A 77 -1.98 1.73 9.69
CA SER A 77 -0.95 2.49 10.40
C SER A 77 0.46 2.04 10.02
N LEU A 78 0.59 0.77 9.63
CA LEU A 78 1.85 0.14 9.27
C LEU A 78 2.15 0.17 7.77
N SER A 79 1.14 0.39 6.93
CA SER A 79 1.34 0.57 5.49
C SER A 79 2.29 1.73 5.20
N PRO A 80 3.28 1.55 4.31
CA PRO A 80 4.18 2.64 3.96
C PRO A 80 3.41 3.76 3.28
N LYS A 81 3.69 4.99 3.70
CA LYS A 81 3.15 6.21 3.10
C LYS A 81 4.24 7.15 2.63
N PHE A 82 5.47 6.89 3.04
CA PHE A 82 6.61 7.76 2.83
C PHE A 82 7.76 6.97 2.20
N LEU A 83 8.59 7.71 1.50
CA LEU A 83 9.75 7.21 0.77
C LEU A 83 10.98 7.99 1.19
N ALA A 84 12.03 7.27 1.55
CA ALA A 84 13.36 7.81 1.75
C ALA A 84 14.28 7.36 0.61
N VAL A 85 14.85 8.32 -0.12
CA VAL A 85 15.86 8.07 -1.15
C VAL A 85 17.21 8.51 -0.61
N LYS A 86 18.12 7.55 -0.44
CA LYS A 86 19.45 7.75 0.13
C LYS A 86 20.47 7.44 -0.95
N VAL A 87 21.35 8.38 -1.24
CA VAL A 87 22.40 8.19 -2.25
C VAL A 87 23.73 8.60 -1.66
N ARG A 88 24.75 7.78 -1.92
CA ARG A 88 26.16 8.09 -1.69
C ARG A 88 26.88 8.01 -3.01
N PHE A 89 27.78 8.96 -3.26
CA PHE A 89 28.68 8.93 -4.38
C PHE A 89 30.08 9.38 -3.97
N ASP A 90 31.10 8.77 -4.55
CA ASP A 90 32.50 9.11 -4.34
C ASP A 90 33.24 9.07 -5.68
N SER A 91 34.13 10.03 -5.92
CA SER A 91 35.03 9.96 -7.07
C SER A 91 36.01 8.80 -6.92
N ARG A 92 36.32 8.11 -8.01
CA ARG A 92 37.39 7.10 -8.05
C ARG A 92 38.76 7.67 -7.67
N LYS A 93 38.99 8.97 -7.93
CA LYS A 93 40.20 9.65 -7.48
C LYS A 93 39.99 10.12 -6.05
N ARG A 94 40.69 9.48 -5.11
CA ARG A 94 40.62 9.80 -3.68
C ARG A 94 40.95 11.28 -3.46
N GLY A 95 40.02 12.04 -2.88
CA GLY A 95 40.19 13.46 -2.55
C GLY A 95 39.63 14.47 -3.58
N ASP A 96 38.93 14.01 -4.63
CA ASP A 96 38.42 14.88 -5.70
C ASP A 96 37.04 15.46 -5.32
N VAL A 97 36.00 14.62 -5.28
CA VAL A 97 34.68 14.97 -4.75
C VAL A 97 33.97 13.72 -4.25
N GLY A 98 33.27 13.85 -3.14
CA GLY A 98 32.34 12.85 -2.63
C GLY A 98 31.14 13.56 -2.02
N GLY A 99 29.98 12.91 -2.07
CA GLY A 99 28.76 13.49 -1.55
C GLY A 99 27.67 12.46 -1.33
N ALA A 100 26.67 12.87 -0.57
CA ALA A 100 25.50 12.07 -0.29
C ALA A 100 24.31 12.98 -0.04
N PHE A 101 23.14 12.41 -0.28
CA PHE A 101 21.90 13.06 0.04
C PHE A 101 20.88 12.07 0.55
N CYS A 102 19.95 12.59 1.34
CA CYS A 102 18.78 11.89 1.81
C CYS A 102 17.58 12.79 1.54
N LEU A 103 16.64 12.28 0.74
CA LEU A 103 15.35 12.92 0.49
C LEU A 103 14.27 12.14 1.21
N LEU A 104 13.39 12.86 1.89
CA LEU A 104 12.16 12.29 2.41
C LEU A 104 10.98 12.90 1.67
N CYS A 105 10.12 12.04 1.14
CA CYS A 105 8.98 12.44 0.36
C CYS A 105 7.75 11.60 0.69
N GLU A 106 6.58 12.17 0.44
CA GLU A 106 5.32 11.44 0.51
C GLU A 106 5.22 10.51 -0.71
N GLY A 107 4.88 9.24 -0.49
CA GLY A 107 4.96 8.22 -1.51
C GLY A 107 3.96 8.41 -2.66
N THR A 108 2.74 8.86 -2.35
CA THR A 108 1.67 9.00 -3.34
C THR A 108 1.72 10.32 -4.10
N SER A 109 2.15 11.42 -3.50
CA SER A 109 2.32 12.70 -4.19
C SER A 109 3.71 12.83 -4.81
N GLY A 110 4.72 12.20 -4.20
CA GLY A 110 6.13 12.45 -4.48
C GLY A 110 6.64 13.76 -3.88
N ASP A 111 5.84 14.43 -3.05
CA ASP A 111 6.20 15.74 -2.49
C ASP A 111 7.32 15.61 -1.46
N ILE A 112 8.43 16.30 -1.72
CA ILE A 112 9.61 16.31 -0.87
C ILE A 112 9.37 17.26 0.30
N PHE A 113 9.43 16.75 1.53
CA PHE A 113 9.26 17.55 2.75
C PHE A 113 10.55 17.71 3.56
N ASP A 114 11.57 16.88 3.31
CA ASP A 114 12.90 17.04 3.92
C ASP A 114 14.00 16.72 2.90
N GLU A 115 15.02 17.58 2.88
CA GLU A 115 16.20 17.43 2.04
C GLU A 115 17.47 17.61 2.88
N SER A 116 18.30 16.58 2.92
CA SER A 116 19.62 16.64 3.57
C SER A 116 20.69 16.32 2.55
N TYR A 117 21.68 17.21 2.41
CA TYR A 117 22.77 17.07 1.46
C TYR A 117 24.11 17.32 2.14
N TRP A 118 25.12 16.59 1.71
CA TRP A 118 26.52 16.83 2.05
C TRP A 118 27.39 16.58 0.82
N VAL A 119 28.34 17.47 0.56
CA VAL A 119 29.34 17.31 -0.51
C VAL A 119 30.65 17.91 -0.04
N SER A 120 31.76 17.19 -0.23
CA SER A 120 33.09 17.69 0.09
C SER A 120 34.15 17.02 -0.80
N SER A 121 35.31 17.64 -0.90
CA SER A 121 36.51 17.01 -1.48
C SER A 121 37.21 16.07 -0.49
N LYS A 122 36.84 16.10 0.80
CA LYS A 122 37.52 15.35 1.87
C LYS A 122 37.15 13.85 1.96
N GLY A 123 36.18 13.40 1.16
CA GLY A 123 35.65 12.03 1.20
C GLY A 123 34.82 11.72 2.45
N PHE A 124 33.99 10.68 2.42
CA PHE A 124 33.17 10.29 3.57
C PHE A 124 33.99 9.75 4.75
N PRO A 125 33.52 9.96 5.99
CA PRO A 125 34.04 9.20 7.13
C PRO A 125 33.82 7.69 6.90
N GLU A 126 34.80 6.88 7.31
CA GLU A 126 34.82 5.43 7.06
C GLU A 126 33.59 4.66 7.58
N ARG A 127 32.87 5.23 8.57
CA ARG A 127 31.69 4.60 9.19
C ARG A 127 30.36 4.96 8.52
N PHE A 128 30.36 5.82 7.50
CA PHE A 128 29.12 6.21 6.83
C PHE A 128 28.63 5.09 5.89
N SER A 129 27.40 4.64 6.11
CA SER A 129 26.73 3.62 5.28
C SER A 129 25.39 4.14 4.79
N VAL A 130 25.19 4.11 3.47
CA VAL A 130 23.92 4.51 2.83
C VAL A 130 22.80 3.49 3.10
N ASN A 131 23.16 2.24 3.42
CA ASN A 131 22.24 1.16 3.72
C ASN A 131 21.70 1.21 5.17
N ALA A 132 22.21 2.12 6.00
CA ALA A 132 21.65 2.38 7.33
C ALA A 132 20.24 2.99 7.23
N SER A 133 19.53 3.07 8.36
CA SER A 133 18.20 3.68 8.42
C SER A 133 18.23 5.14 7.94
N TRP A 134 17.15 5.61 7.32
CA TRP A 134 17.08 6.99 6.83
C TRP A 134 17.33 8.04 7.93
N GLU A 135 16.91 7.79 9.18
CA GLU A 135 17.16 8.69 10.31
C GLU A 135 18.66 8.82 10.59
N SER A 136 19.36 7.67 10.54
CA SER A 136 20.80 7.60 10.80
C SER A 136 21.58 8.31 9.70
N VAL A 137 21.20 8.07 8.44
CA VAL A 137 21.81 8.73 7.28
C VAL A 137 21.56 10.23 7.35
N ARG A 138 20.30 10.67 7.52
CA ARG A 138 19.93 12.08 7.65
C ARG A 138 20.70 12.77 8.77
N LYS A 139 20.73 12.18 9.97
CA LYS A 139 21.46 12.73 11.11
C LYS A 139 22.95 12.85 10.80
N ALA A 140 23.56 11.81 10.22
CA ALA A 140 24.96 11.86 9.82
C ALA A 140 25.26 12.99 8.83
N LEU A 141 24.39 13.22 7.83
CA LEU A 141 24.55 14.33 6.88
C LEU A 141 24.44 15.69 7.56
N ILE A 142 23.52 15.85 8.51
CA ILE A 142 23.37 17.08 9.30
C ILE A 142 24.60 17.32 10.19
N ASP A 143 25.09 16.28 10.88
CA ASP A 143 26.25 16.36 11.75
C ASP A 143 27.53 16.69 10.94
N LEU A 144 27.69 16.07 9.76
CA LEU A 144 28.81 16.31 8.85
C LEU A 144 28.81 17.71 8.23
N ARG A 145 27.64 18.34 8.11
CA ARG A 145 27.52 19.72 7.64
C ARG A 145 28.15 20.70 8.63
N GLY A 146 28.13 20.39 9.93
CA GLY A 146 28.64 21.25 11.00
C GLY A 146 28.02 22.66 11.04
N PRO A 147 28.40 23.51 12.00
CA PRO A 147 27.98 24.92 12.03
C PRO A 147 28.64 25.78 10.93
N ASP A 148 29.68 25.25 10.26
CA ASP A 148 30.58 26.01 9.41
C ASP A 148 30.50 25.57 7.95
N LEU A 149 29.39 25.90 7.29
CA LEU A 149 29.28 26.01 5.83
C LEU A 149 30.11 27.20 5.28
N ARG A 150 31.35 27.40 5.77
CA ARG A 150 32.14 28.62 5.60
C ARG A 150 33.04 28.62 4.35
N ALA A 151 33.24 27.48 3.69
CA ALA A 151 33.99 27.45 2.45
C ALA A 151 33.06 27.75 1.26
N HIS A 152 33.27 28.88 0.58
CA HIS A 152 32.55 29.25 -0.64
C HIS A 152 32.53 28.12 -1.70
N PHE A 153 33.61 27.33 -1.77
CA PHE A 153 33.75 26.19 -2.66
C PHE A 153 32.73 25.06 -2.38
N GLU A 154 32.55 24.67 -1.11
CA GLU A 154 31.59 23.62 -0.73
C GLU A 154 30.14 24.06 -0.99
N LYS A 155 29.86 25.36 -0.88
CA LYS A 155 28.55 25.93 -1.25
C LYS A 155 28.25 25.79 -2.74
N VAL A 156 29.25 25.97 -3.61
CA VAL A 156 29.09 25.79 -5.06
C VAL A 156 28.80 24.32 -5.40
N LEU A 157 29.57 23.38 -4.82
CA LEU A 157 29.34 21.95 -5.01
C LEU A 157 27.97 21.52 -4.48
N TRP A 158 27.57 22.04 -3.32
CA TRP A 158 26.26 21.80 -2.73
C TRP A 158 25.12 22.30 -3.62
N ASN A 159 25.20 23.54 -4.12
CA ASN A 159 24.20 24.09 -5.03
C ASN A 159 24.09 23.26 -6.31
N LYS A 160 25.23 22.80 -6.83
CA LYS A 160 25.29 21.96 -8.02
C LYS A 160 24.61 20.62 -7.81
N LEU A 161 24.95 19.92 -6.72
CA LEU A 161 24.29 18.65 -6.36
C LEU A 161 22.78 18.87 -6.18
N ARG A 162 22.39 19.90 -5.44
CA ARG A 162 20.97 20.17 -5.17
C ARG A 162 20.19 20.46 -6.45
N SER A 163 20.77 21.18 -7.41
CA SER A 163 20.12 21.42 -8.72
C SER A 163 19.86 20.10 -9.45
N ILE A 164 20.91 19.29 -9.63
CA ILE A 164 20.82 17.96 -10.29
C ILE A 164 19.76 17.10 -9.65
N VAL A 165 19.79 17.01 -8.31
CA VAL A 165 18.85 16.19 -7.56
C VAL A 165 17.43 16.70 -7.71
N ARG A 166 17.19 18.01 -7.69
CA ARG A 166 15.82 18.57 -7.86
C ARG A 166 15.30 18.46 -9.30
N ASP A 167 16.18 18.57 -10.28
CA ASP A 167 15.80 18.44 -11.69
C ASP A 167 15.45 16.98 -12.03
N LEU A 168 16.14 16.02 -11.41
CA LEU A 168 15.86 14.60 -11.59
C LEU A 168 14.69 14.13 -10.70
N MET A 169 14.77 14.33 -9.38
CA MET A 169 13.83 13.80 -8.38
C MET A 169 12.53 14.63 -8.31
N THR A 170 11.83 14.69 -9.43
CA THR A 170 10.50 15.29 -9.53
C THR A 170 9.47 14.46 -8.75
N PRO A 171 8.35 15.06 -8.31
CA PRO A 171 7.28 14.33 -7.61
C PRO A 171 6.79 13.12 -8.41
N THR A 172 6.67 13.24 -9.73
CA THR A 172 6.32 12.13 -10.62
C THR A 172 7.31 10.98 -10.55
N GLN A 173 8.63 11.26 -10.59
CA GLN A 173 9.64 10.20 -10.49
C GLN A 173 9.65 9.54 -9.11
N LEU A 174 9.50 10.33 -8.05
CA LEU A 174 9.45 9.82 -6.68
C LEU A 174 8.21 8.94 -6.44
N ASN A 175 7.06 9.33 -7.00
CA ASN A 175 5.85 8.50 -6.99
C ASN A 175 6.07 7.16 -7.73
N LEU A 176 6.75 7.19 -8.88
CA LEU A 176 7.07 5.97 -9.63
C LEU A 176 8.01 5.05 -8.84
N ILE A 177 9.05 5.61 -8.21
CA ILE A 177 9.96 4.86 -7.33
C ILE A 177 9.18 4.25 -6.16
N PHE A 178 8.24 4.99 -5.59
CA PHE A 178 7.41 4.48 -4.50
C PHE A 178 6.52 3.31 -4.95
N SER A 179 5.90 3.44 -6.13
CA SER A 179 4.88 2.51 -6.65
C SER A 179 5.43 1.23 -7.27
N GLN A 180 6.70 1.22 -7.69
CA GLN A 180 7.30 0.08 -8.40
C GLN A 180 8.34 -0.64 -7.55
N ASP A 181 8.39 -1.96 -7.67
CA ASP A 181 9.49 -2.74 -7.09
C ASP A 181 10.78 -2.47 -7.88
N LYS A 182 11.88 -2.18 -7.16
CA LYS A 182 13.18 -1.75 -7.72
C LYS A 182 13.16 -0.47 -8.58
N GLY A 183 12.26 0.47 -8.30
CA GLY A 183 12.14 1.73 -9.02
C GLY A 183 13.42 2.58 -9.03
N GLU A 184 14.32 2.38 -8.06
CA GLU A 184 15.62 3.05 -7.99
C GLU A 184 16.52 2.79 -9.20
N LYS A 185 16.39 1.64 -9.88
CA LYS A 185 17.21 1.31 -11.05
C LYS A 185 16.97 2.24 -12.24
N GLN A 186 15.78 2.83 -12.32
CA GLN A 186 15.41 3.72 -13.44
C GLN A 186 16.11 5.06 -13.36
N ILE A 187 16.43 5.51 -12.14
CA ILE A 187 17.12 6.78 -11.90
C ILE A 187 18.62 6.61 -11.71
N GLU A 188 19.10 5.39 -11.47
CA GLU A 188 20.50 5.10 -11.16
C GLU A 188 21.42 5.54 -12.30
N ASP A 189 21.20 5.07 -13.52
CA ASP A 189 22.05 5.39 -14.67
C ASP A 189 22.00 6.90 -15.01
N VAL A 190 20.81 7.50 -14.94
CA VAL A 190 20.62 8.93 -15.26
C VAL A 190 21.31 9.81 -14.23
N LEU A 191 21.15 9.50 -12.93
CA LEU A 191 21.81 10.22 -11.86
C LEU A 191 23.32 10.06 -11.93
N HIS A 192 23.80 8.85 -12.24
CA HIS A 192 25.21 8.55 -12.41
C HIS A 192 25.84 9.44 -13.50
N GLU A 193 25.24 9.47 -14.68
CA GLU A 193 25.71 10.28 -15.81
C GLU A 193 25.64 11.78 -15.51
N GLN A 194 24.56 12.28 -14.89
CA GLN A 194 24.46 13.69 -14.52
C GLN A 194 25.50 14.11 -13.47
N LEU A 195 25.78 13.26 -12.48
CA LEU A 195 26.83 13.53 -11.50
C LEU A 195 28.21 13.49 -12.16
N LYS A 196 28.46 12.53 -13.05
CA LYS A 196 29.71 12.40 -13.80
C LYS A 196 29.97 13.64 -14.66
N GLU A 197 28.97 14.11 -15.39
CA GLU A 197 29.07 15.33 -16.20
C GLU A 197 29.26 16.57 -15.32
N ALA A 198 28.52 16.67 -14.23
CA ALA A 198 28.59 17.79 -13.32
C ALA A 198 29.96 17.91 -12.65
N PHE A 199 30.51 16.82 -12.12
CA PHE A 199 31.77 16.86 -11.40
C PHE A 199 33.00 16.57 -12.26
N ARG A 200 32.81 16.20 -13.53
CA ARG A 200 33.87 15.91 -14.52
C ARG A 200 34.87 14.85 -14.02
N THR A 201 34.37 13.85 -13.30
CA THR A 201 35.17 12.79 -12.68
C THR A 201 34.42 11.46 -12.77
N GLU A 202 35.12 10.34 -12.74
CA GLU A 202 34.49 9.03 -12.65
C GLU A 202 33.94 8.81 -11.24
N ILE A 203 32.69 8.40 -11.14
CA ILE A 203 31.95 8.31 -9.88
C ILE A 203 31.57 6.86 -9.59
N GLU A 204 31.73 6.45 -8.34
CA GLU A 204 31.11 5.27 -7.78
C GLU A 204 29.91 5.70 -6.96
N MET A 205 28.75 5.10 -7.22
CA MET A 205 27.48 5.50 -6.61
C MET A 205 26.79 4.30 -5.97
N GLN A 206 26.12 4.54 -4.86
CA GLN A 206 25.24 3.58 -4.18
C GLN A 206 23.91 4.26 -3.87
N ILE A 207 22.82 3.63 -4.27
CA ILE A 207 21.46 4.08 -4.00
C ILE A 207 20.79 3.08 -3.07
N SER A 208 20.11 3.59 -2.04
CA SER A 208 19.26 2.81 -1.14
C SER A 208 17.93 3.53 -0.98
N VAL A 209 16.85 2.80 -1.31
CA VAL A 209 15.49 3.28 -1.16
C VAL A 209 14.81 2.55 -0.01
N GLU A 210 14.12 3.30 0.82
CA GLU A 210 13.47 2.79 2.02
C GLU A 210 12.05 3.34 2.12
N ARG A 211 11.06 2.45 2.15
CA ARG A 211 9.64 2.81 2.34
C ARG A 211 9.32 2.72 3.83
N PHE A 212 8.58 3.70 4.35
CA PHE A 212 8.24 3.75 5.77
C PHE A 212 6.85 4.34 6.03
N ASN A 213 6.33 4.06 7.22
CA ASN A 213 4.97 4.40 7.63
C ASN A 213 4.90 5.73 8.38
N LYS A 214 3.67 6.22 8.62
CA LYS A 214 3.42 7.49 9.31
C LYS A 214 3.92 7.46 10.76
N ALA A 215 3.72 6.36 11.47
CA ALA A 215 4.16 6.24 12.86
C ALA A 215 5.67 6.45 13.02
N ARG A 216 6.48 5.89 12.11
CA ARG A 216 7.93 6.07 12.12
C ARG A 216 8.34 7.52 11.79
N LEU A 217 7.61 8.20 10.91
CA LEU A 217 7.82 9.63 10.65
C LEU A 217 7.53 10.48 11.90
N GLU A 218 6.41 10.21 12.59
CA GLU A 218 6.02 10.96 13.79
C GLU A 218 7.04 10.77 14.92
N LEU A 219 7.52 9.54 15.15
CA LEU A 219 8.56 9.24 16.14
C LEU A 219 9.89 9.95 15.86
N SER A 220 10.17 10.32 14.61
CA SER A 220 11.39 11.04 14.23
C SER A 220 11.35 12.54 14.55
N GLY A 221 10.19 13.07 14.95
CA GLY A 221 9.98 14.52 15.17
C GLY A 221 9.82 15.33 13.87
N LEU A 222 9.69 14.67 12.72
CA LEU A 222 9.38 15.30 11.42
C LEU A 222 7.89 15.15 11.03
N GLY A 223 7.08 14.54 11.89
CA GLY A 223 5.63 14.49 11.68
C GLY A 223 5.04 15.90 11.66
N GLN A 224 4.24 16.21 10.64
CA GLN A 224 3.47 17.45 10.63
C GLN A 224 2.43 17.39 11.76
N GLU A 225 2.36 18.43 12.60
CA GLU A 225 1.12 18.70 13.33
C GLU A 225 0.03 18.95 12.29
N GLU A 226 -1.08 18.21 12.38
CA GLU A 226 -2.24 18.45 11.52
C GLU A 226 -2.70 19.90 11.72
N LYS A 227 -2.28 20.78 10.81
CA LYS A 227 -2.99 22.04 10.61
C LYS A 227 -4.41 21.65 10.25
N LYS A 228 -5.34 21.94 11.15
CA LYS A 228 -6.76 22.04 10.83
C LYS A 228 -6.91 23.12 9.77
N GLU A 229 -6.78 22.75 8.51
CA GLU A 229 -7.16 23.62 7.40
C GLU A 229 -8.64 23.39 7.08
N GLU A 230 -9.42 24.42 7.40
CA GLU A 230 -10.77 24.58 6.88
C GLU A 230 -10.71 24.70 5.35
N LYS A 231 -11.40 23.76 4.69
CA LYS A 231 -12.05 23.84 3.38
C LYS A 231 -11.25 24.46 2.22
N GLU A 232 -10.85 23.59 1.30
CA GLU A 232 -11.42 23.62 -0.05
C GLU A 232 -11.57 22.18 -0.57
N GLU A 233 -12.83 21.77 -0.79
CA GLU A 233 -13.19 20.46 -1.33
C GLU A 233 -12.73 20.35 -2.79
N LYS A 234 -11.59 19.70 -2.99
CA LYS A 234 -11.36 18.87 -4.17
C LYS A 234 -10.63 17.59 -3.80
N THR A 235 -11.35 16.49 -4.04
CA THR A 235 -10.88 15.14 -4.36
C THR A 235 -10.38 14.25 -3.21
N THR A 236 -11.12 13.14 -3.09
CA THR A 236 -10.66 11.78 -2.77
C THR A 236 -9.83 11.60 -1.50
N THR A 237 -10.56 11.47 -0.39
CA THR A 237 -10.00 10.86 0.82
C THR A 237 -10.95 9.75 1.25
N ASN A 238 -10.43 8.52 1.30
CA ASN A 238 -11.09 7.40 1.98
C ASN A 238 -11.05 7.70 3.49
N VAL A 239 -12.13 8.29 4.02
CA VAL A 239 -12.24 8.63 5.45
C VAL A 239 -12.81 7.43 6.20
N ILE A 240 -12.14 6.99 7.26
CA ILE A 240 -12.71 5.99 8.17
C ILE A 240 -13.66 6.74 9.11
N GLY A 241 -14.96 6.69 8.83
CA GLY A 241 -16.00 7.12 9.77
C GLY A 241 -16.44 5.96 10.67
N GLU A 242 -17.16 6.26 11.76
CA GLU A 242 -17.62 5.31 12.81
C GLU A 242 -18.47 4.11 12.32
N GLY A 243 -18.68 3.93 11.01
CA GLY A 243 -19.49 2.88 10.39
C GLY A 243 -18.75 1.91 9.45
N GLY A 244 -17.42 1.97 9.30
CA GLY A 244 -16.65 1.08 8.44
C GLY A 244 -15.78 1.79 7.39
N ILE A 245 -15.30 1.05 6.39
CA ILE A 245 -14.48 1.60 5.30
C ILE A 245 -15.37 2.41 4.37
N GLN A 246 -15.08 3.70 4.17
CA GLN A 246 -15.78 4.53 3.20
C GLN A 246 -14.92 4.75 1.95
N ILE A 247 -15.48 4.47 0.79
CA ILE A 247 -14.81 4.54 -0.50
C ILE A 247 -15.52 5.58 -1.36
N SER A 248 -14.80 6.53 -1.94
CA SER A 248 -15.42 7.47 -2.89
C SER A 248 -15.82 6.74 -4.18
N CYS A 249 -17.06 6.93 -4.63
CA CYS A 249 -17.61 6.28 -5.82
C CYS A 249 -18.21 7.33 -6.75
N ASN A 250 -17.99 7.17 -8.05
CA ASN A 250 -18.52 8.06 -9.07
C ASN A 250 -19.78 7.43 -9.71
N PRO A 251 -20.95 8.08 -9.65
CA PRO A 251 -22.18 7.50 -10.17
C PRO A 251 -22.21 7.53 -11.71
N PHE A 252 -22.83 6.52 -12.32
CA PHE A 252 -23.16 6.61 -13.74
C PHE A 252 -24.33 7.58 -13.94
N VAL A 253 -24.14 8.58 -14.78
CA VAL A 253 -25.16 9.57 -15.10
C VAL A 253 -26.03 9.07 -16.25
N ASP A 254 -27.36 9.11 -16.08
CA ASP A 254 -28.35 8.79 -17.12
C ASP A 254 -29.41 9.89 -17.19
N PRO A 255 -29.26 10.88 -18.09
CA PRO A 255 -30.20 12.01 -18.19
C PRO A 255 -31.63 11.62 -18.63
N VAL A 256 -31.78 10.46 -19.28
CA VAL A 256 -33.03 10.04 -19.93
C VAL A 256 -33.85 9.13 -19.02
N ARG A 257 -33.21 8.08 -18.47
CA ARG A 257 -33.87 7.04 -17.66
C ARG A 257 -33.43 7.04 -16.20
N GLY A 258 -32.46 7.89 -15.84
CA GLY A 258 -31.98 8.02 -14.48
C GLY A 258 -32.94 8.80 -13.57
N LYS A 259 -32.73 8.61 -12.27
CA LYS A 259 -33.47 9.27 -11.19
C LYS A 259 -32.63 10.43 -10.67
N ALA A 260 -33.25 11.57 -10.35
CA ALA A 260 -32.50 12.69 -9.78
C ALA A 260 -31.85 12.27 -8.46
N ALA A 261 -30.59 12.67 -8.24
CA ALA A 261 -29.88 12.32 -7.01
C ALA A 261 -30.62 12.78 -5.75
N SER A 262 -31.33 13.91 -5.82
CA SER A 262 -32.18 14.41 -4.73
C SER A 262 -33.41 13.57 -4.41
N GLU A 263 -33.77 12.64 -5.30
CA GLU A 263 -34.92 11.74 -5.21
C GLU A 263 -34.51 10.30 -4.86
N LEU A 264 -33.22 10.02 -4.69
CA LEU A 264 -32.75 8.71 -4.25
C LEU A 264 -33.35 8.35 -2.88
N VAL A 265 -33.80 7.11 -2.75
CA VAL A 265 -34.32 6.55 -1.49
C VAL A 265 -33.50 5.34 -1.07
N GLU A 266 -33.65 4.93 0.20
CA GLU A 266 -33.03 3.71 0.70
C GLU A 266 -33.47 2.49 -0.14
N ASN A 267 -32.54 1.58 -0.38
CA ASN A 267 -32.64 0.40 -1.24
C ASN A 267 -32.70 0.66 -2.76
N ASP A 268 -32.65 1.91 -3.23
CA ASP A 268 -32.41 2.15 -4.66
C ASP A 268 -31.04 1.56 -5.05
N CYS A 269 -31.00 0.74 -6.10
CA CYS A 269 -29.76 0.16 -6.62
C CYS A 269 -29.15 1.08 -7.68
N ILE A 270 -27.99 1.68 -7.40
CA ILE A 270 -27.36 2.64 -8.32
C ILE A 270 -26.08 2.08 -8.95
N TRP A 271 -25.86 2.44 -10.21
CA TRP A 271 -24.65 2.12 -10.93
C TRP A 271 -23.53 3.07 -10.52
N VAL A 272 -22.39 2.51 -10.13
CA VAL A 272 -21.22 3.29 -9.73
C VAL A 272 -19.95 2.81 -10.42
N SER A 273 -18.99 3.70 -10.51
CA SER A 273 -17.64 3.43 -10.98
C SER A 273 -16.65 3.77 -9.87
N PHE A 274 -15.55 3.02 -9.88
CA PHE A 274 -14.48 3.11 -8.90
C PHE A 274 -13.24 3.68 -9.58
N GLU A 275 -12.46 4.45 -8.84
CA GLU A 275 -11.15 4.93 -9.31
C GLU A 275 -10.11 3.80 -9.27
N ASP A 276 -9.14 3.84 -10.19
CA ASP A 276 -8.09 2.82 -10.36
C ASP A 276 -6.99 2.81 -9.28
N THR A 277 -7.25 3.44 -8.13
CA THR A 277 -6.29 3.63 -7.04
C THR A 277 -6.70 2.87 -5.79
N GLY A 278 -5.73 2.32 -5.05
CA GLY A 278 -5.97 1.67 -3.75
C GLY A 278 -7.08 0.61 -3.74
N LEU A 279 -7.94 0.67 -2.71
CA LEU A 279 -9.04 -0.29 -2.50
C LEU A 279 -10.16 -0.17 -3.54
N SER A 280 -10.43 1.04 -4.06
CA SER A 280 -11.41 1.21 -5.14
C SER A 280 -10.93 0.51 -6.42
N GLY A 281 -9.63 0.57 -6.72
CA GLY A 281 -9.03 -0.14 -7.85
C GLY A 281 -9.10 -1.65 -7.71
N PHE A 282 -8.93 -2.18 -6.49
CA PHE A 282 -9.13 -3.61 -6.21
C PHE A 282 -10.58 -4.02 -6.47
N ILE A 283 -11.57 -3.32 -5.91
CA ILE A 283 -13.00 -3.62 -6.10
C ILE A 283 -13.37 -3.58 -7.59
N LYS A 284 -12.86 -2.59 -8.33
CA LYS A 284 -13.07 -2.47 -9.78
C LYS A 284 -12.59 -3.72 -10.52
N ARG A 285 -11.33 -4.14 -10.28
CA ARG A 285 -10.74 -5.33 -10.93
C ARG A 285 -11.45 -6.61 -10.53
N THR A 286 -11.87 -6.75 -9.27
CA THR A 286 -12.63 -7.91 -8.82
C THR A 286 -13.96 -8.01 -9.55
N LEU A 287 -14.72 -6.90 -9.66
CA LEU A 287 -15.99 -6.88 -10.38
C LEU A 287 -15.81 -7.19 -11.88
N GLU A 288 -14.75 -6.67 -12.49
CA GLU A 288 -14.40 -6.98 -13.89
C GLU A 288 -14.03 -8.46 -14.08
N GLN A 289 -13.28 -9.06 -13.15
CA GLN A 289 -12.88 -10.46 -13.19
C GLN A 289 -14.06 -11.43 -12.95
N THR A 290 -14.96 -11.09 -12.02
CA THR A 290 -16.14 -11.90 -11.72
C THR A 290 -17.30 -11.66 -12.69
N SER A 291 -17.16 -10.71 -13.62
CA SER A 291 -18.24 -10.25 -14.52
C SER A 291 -19.48 -9.76 -13.77
N GLU A 292 -19.30 -9.29 -12.53
CA GLU A 292 -20.36 -8.72 -11.72
C GLU A 292 -20.62 -7.27 -12.10
N LYS A 293 -21.90 -6.88 -12.05
CA LYS A 293 -22.29 -5.50 -12.35
C LYS A 293 -21.99 -4.61 -11.15
N PRO A 294 -21.40 -3.42 -11.33
CA PRO A 294 -21.09 -2.49 -10.24
C PRO A 294 -22.35 -1.72 -9.81
N VAL A 295 -23.35 -2.45 -9.31
CA VAL A 295 -24.66 -1.95 -8.90
C VAL A 295 -24.86 -2.25 -7.43
N PHE A 296 -25.08 -1.22 -6.62
CA PHE A 296 -25.15 -1.35 -5.17
C PHE A 296 -26.35 -0.62 -4.57
N PRO A 297 -26.96 -1.15 -3.49
CA PRO A 297 -28.10 -0.52 -2.84
C PRO A 297 -27.67 0.69 -2.00
N VAL A 298 -28.48 1.75 -2.08
CA VAL A 298 -28.36 2.95 -1.26
C VAL A 298 -28.82 2.65 0.17
N ARG A 299 -27.95 2.92 1.14
CA ARG A 299 -28.22 2.77 2.58
C ARG A 299 -28.81 4.01 3.21
N SER A 300 -28.39 5.19 2.76
CA SER A 300 -28.86 6.47 3.29
C SER A 300 -28.56 7.58 2.30
N VAL A 301 -29.39 8.62 2.30
CA VAL A 301 -29.24 9.79 1.43
C VAL A 301 -29.32 11.04 2.28
N GLU A 302 -28.30 11.88 2.21
CA GLU A 302 -28.22 13.13 2.96
C GLU A 302 -28.12 14.31 1.98
N LYS A 303 -28.99 15.31 2.17
CA LYS A 303 -28.97 16.55 1.37
C LYS A 303 -28.10 17.58 2.09
N LEU A 304 -27.00 17.96 1.46
CA LEU A 304 -26.05 18.91 2.02
C LEU A 304 -26.52 20.36 1.76
N PRO A 305 -26.18 21.31 2.67
CA PRO A 305 -26.55 22.72 2.53
C PRO A 305 -25.93 23.40 1.29
N THR A 306 -24.95 22.75 0.65
CA THR A 306 -24.32 23.19 -0.60
C THR A 306 -25.14 22.87 -1.86
N GLY A 307 -26.27 22.15 -1.74
CA GLY A 307 -27.06 21.66 -2.87
C GLY A 307 -26.59 20.29 -3.42
N LEU A 308 -25.51 19.75 -2.86
CA LEU A 308 -25.04 18.39 -3.14
C LEU A 308 -25.86 17.35 -2.37
N VAL A 309 -25.91 16.15 -2.92
CA VAL A 309 -26.47 14.96 -2.29
C VAL A 309 -25.32 13.99 -2.00
N LEU A 310 -25.25 13.55 -0.74
CA LEU A 310 -24.36 12.48 -0.30
C LEU A 310 -25.18 11.20 -0.13
N ALA A 311 -25.05 10.27 -1.08
CA ALA A 311 -25.62 8.95 -0.98
C ALA A 311 -24.56 7.95 -0.49
N LYS A 312 -24.88 7.21 0.59
CA LYS A 312 -24.05 6.11 1.08
C LYS A 312 -24.60 4.80 0.50
N ILE A 313 -23.75 4.01 -0.17
CA ILE A 313 -24.11 2.71 -0.75
C ILE A 313 -23.43 1.57 0.02
N ALA A 314 -24.04 0.39 0.05
CA ALA A 314 -23.42 -0.80 0.65
C ALA A 314 -22.75 -1.64 -0.44
N ILE A 315 -21.42 -1.74 -0.38
CA ILE A 315 -20.63 -2.56 -1.31
C ILE A 315 -20.47 -3.97 -0.76
N SER A 316 -20.07 -4.08 0.50
CA SER A 316 -19.97 -5.34 1.24
C SER A 316 -20.14 -5.10 2.74
N GLU A 317 -20.13 -6.16 3.54
CA GLU A 317 -20.18 -6.03 4.99
C GLU A 317 -18.98 -5.23 5.51
N GLY A 318 -19.27 -4.06 6.10
CA GLY A 318 -18.24 -3.15 6.60
C GLY A 318 -17.60 -2.22 5.55
N VAL A 319 -18.00 -2.30 4.27
CA VAL A 319 -17.53 -1.41 3.20
C VAL A 319 -18.71 -0.61 2.62
N GLN A 320 -18.61 0.71 2.75
CA GLN A 320 -19.59 1.67 2.26
C GLN A 320 -18.99 2.50 1.12
N GLY A 321 -19.73 2.69 0.04
CA GLY A 321 -19.40 3.67 -0.98
C GLY A 321 -20.03 5.02 -0.65
N LEU A 322 -19.34 6.11 -0.99
CA LEU A 322 -19.81 7.48 -0.89
C LEU A 322 -19.96 8.06 -2.28
N VAL A 323 -21.18 8.41 -2.64
CA VAL A 323 -21.51 9.10 -3.88
C VAL A 323 -21.86 10.53 -3.55
N ARG A 324 -21.04 11.48 -4.03
CA ARG A 324 -21.29 12.92 -3.93
C ARG A 324 -21.66 13.45 -5.30
N VAL A 325 -22.86 13.96 -5.45
CA VAL A 325 -23.36 14.45 -6.74
C VAL A 325 -24.36 15.58 -6.52
N SER A 326 -24.47 16.52 -7.46
CA SER A 326 -25.49 17.57 -7.39
C SER A 326 -26.90 16.98 -7.45
N GLY A 327 -27.83 17.54 -6.69
CA GLY A 327 -29.18 16.97 -6.54
C GLY A 327 -29.99 16.87 -7.84
N ASP A 328 -29.72 17.76 -8.79
CA ASP A 328 -30.34 17.83 -10.12
C ASP A 328 -29.80 16.83 -11.15
N ILE A 329 -28.64 16.22 -10.88
CA ILE A 329 -28.04 15.21 -11.76
C ILE A 329 -28.84 13.92 -11.64
N LYS A 330 -29.24 13.38 -12.79
CA LYS A 330 -29.92 12.09 -12.87
C LYS A 330 -28.91 10.94 -12.89
N VAL A 331 -28.94 10.12 -11.85
CA VAL A 331 -28.10 8.93 -11.72
C VAL A 331 -28.83 7.70 -12.26
N ARG A 332 -28.07 6.78 -12.83
CA ARG A 332 -28.60 5.52 -13.36
C ARG A 332 -28.97 4.60 -12.20
N VAL A 333 -30.27 4.35 -12.05
CA VAL A 333 -30.84 3.41 -11.07
C VAL A 333 -31.27 2.15 -11.80
N GLU A 334 -30.98 0.99 -11.24
CA GLU A 334 -31.53 -0.28 -11.71
C GLU A 334 -33.01 -0.31 -11.33
N SER A 335 -33.88 -0.06 -12.30
CA SER A 335 -35.33 -0.19 -12.11
C SER A 335 -35.69 -1.65 -11.81
N GLU A 336 -36.55 -1.90 -10.81
CA GLU A 336 -37.08 -3.22 -10.38
C GLU A 336 -37.78 -4.06 -11.48
N HIS A 337 -37.71 -3.68 -12.75
CA HIS A 337 -38.25 -4.44 -13.88
C HIS A 337 -37.39 -5.65 -14.30
N SER A 338 -36.69 -6.27 -13.35
CA SER A 338 -36.13 -7.62 -13.47
C SER A 338 -35.88 -8.25 -12.09
N MET A 339 -36.79 -8.06 -11.13
CA MET A 339 -37.04 -9.17 -10.20
C MET A 339 -37.54 -10.31 -11.07
N GLU A 340 -36.76 -11.39 -11.19
CA GLU A 340 -37.30 -12.68 -11.58
C GLU A 340 -38.57 -12.86 -10.76
N LYS A 341 -39.72 -12.77 -11.44
CA LYS A 341 -40.97 -13.24 -10.87
C LYS A 341 -40.68 -14.69 -10.50
N ILE A 342 -40.48 -14.95 -9.20
CA ILE A 342 -40.80 -16.23 -8.64
C ILE A 342 -42.28 -16.41 -8.98
N SER A 343 -42.50 -17.10 -10.10
CA SER A 343 -43.83 -17.43 -10.56
C SER A 343 -44.55 -18.09 -9.38
N PRO A 344 -45.84 -17.80 -9.13
CA PRO A 344 -46.63 -18.52 -8.13
C PRO A 344 -46.90 -19.99 -8.55
N PHE A 345 -45.99 -20.57 -9.34
CA PHE A 345 -46.09 -21.89 -9.91
C PHE A 345 -45.87 -23.04 -8.91
N PRO A 346 -45.05 -22.94 -7.83
CA PRO A 346 -44.92 -24.07 -6.92
C PRO A 346 -46.15 -24.24 -6.01
N LEU A 347 -46.93 -23.19 -5.71
CA LEU A 347 -48.08 -23.30 -4.80
C LEU A 347 -49.30 -23.95 -5.48
N ARG A 348 -49.58 -23.61 -6.74
CA ARG A 348 -50.71 -24.20 -7.49
C ARG A 348 -50.51 -25.69 -7.77
N LEU A 349 -49.27 -26.10 -8.01
CA LEU A 349 -48.91 -27.50 -8.27
C LEU A 349 -49.00 -28.35 -6.99
N LEU A 350 -48.63 -27.79 -5.84
CA LEU A 350 -48.76 -28.44 -4.53
C LEU A 350 -50.23 -28.59 -4.10
N VAL A 351 -51.08 -27.59 -4.39
CA VAL A 351 -52.53 -27.69 -4.18
C VAL A 351 -53.17 -28.71 -5.13
N TRP A 352 -52.72 -28.81 -6.38
CA TRP A 352 -53.20 -29.82 -7.32
C TRP A 352 -52.81 -31.24 -6.92
N ILE A 353 -51.55 -31.46 -6.55
CA ILE A 353 -51.06 -32.76 -6.07
C ILE A 353 -51.78 -33.15 -4.78
N GLY A 354 -51.89 -32.23 -3.82
CA GLY A 354 -52.62 -32.44 -2.58
C GLY A 354 -54.10 -32.74 -2.79
N GLY A 355 -54.76 -32.00 -3.68
CA GLY A 355 -56.17 -32.20 -4.04
C GLY A 355 -56.43 -33.55 -4.71
N SER A 356 -55.57 -33.96 -5.65
CA SER A 356 -55.69 -35.27 -6.31
C SER A 356 -55.47 -36.45 -5.36
N LEU A 357 -54.54 -36.34 -4.42
CA LEU A 357 -54.32 -37.37 -3.39
C LEU A 357 -55.51 -37.50 -2.44
N LEU A 358 -56.12 -36.37 -2.06
CA LEU A 358 -57.29 -36.36 -1.18
C LEU A 358 -58.54 -36.94 -1.89
N LEU A 359 -58.67 -36.68 -3.19
CA LEU A 359 -59.76 -37.22 -4.00
C LEU A 359 -59.60 -38.73 -4.25
N LEU A 360 -58.37 -39.21 -4.48
CA LEU A 360 -58.05 -40.64 -4.54
C LEU A 360 -58.32 -41.35 -3.20
N TRP A 361 -58.02 -40.70 -2.07
CA TRP A 361 -58.32 -41.23 -0.75
C TRP A 361 -59.82 -41.33 -0.47
N LEU A 362 -60.60 -40.31 -0.87
CA LEU A 362 -62.07 -40.33 -0.77
C LEU A 362 -62.69 -41.41 -1.65
N VAL A 363 -62.20 -41.59 -2.89
CA VAL A 363 -62.65 -42.66 -3.78
C VAL A 363 -62.30 -44.04 -3.21
N TYR A 364 -61.12 -44.20 -2.60
CA TYR A 364 -60.73 -45.44 -1.94
C TYR A 364 -61.63 -45.79 -0.74
N ILE A 365 -62.09 -44.79 0.02
CA ILE A 365 -63.04 -44.99 1.12
C ILE A 365 -64.43 -45.38 0.61
N PHE A 366 -64.88 -44.81 -0.52
CA PHE A 366 -66.19 -45.13 -1.09
C PHE A 366 -66.25 -46.46 -1.86
N LEU A 367 -65.10 -47.00 -2.30
CA LEU A 367 -64.99 -48.32 -2.95
C LEU A 367 -64.74 -49.48 -1.97
N ARG A 368 -64.59 -49.20 -0.68
CA ARG A 368 -64.48 -50.19 0.40
C ARG A 368 -65.79 -50.24 1.18
#